data_AF-S4NWF8-F1
#
_entry.id   AF-S4NWF8-F1
#
_cell.length_a   1.000
_cell.length_b   1.000
_cell.length_c   1.000
_cell.angle_alpha   90.00
_cell.angle_beta   90.00
_cell.angle_gamma   90.00
#
_symmetry.space_group_name_H-M   'P 1'
#
loop_
_entity.id
_entity.type
_entity.pdbx_description
1 polymer ?
#
loop_
_entity_poly.entity_id
_entity_poly.type
_entity_poly.pdbx_seq_one_letter_code
_entity_poly.pdbx_strand_id
1 'polypeptide(L)'
;MPYLQIVDQPQNHFRFRYKSEMIGTHGCLLGKSTSSSRTKCHPSVELKNYTGKALIRCRLVRHDVDEEHPHRLLEDDQEIDVTSV
;
A
#
# COMPACT_ATOMS: atom_id res chain seq x y z
N MET A 1 -23.00 -8.40 5.17
CA MET A 1 -22.26 -8.59 3.89
C MET A 1 -20.78 -8.32 4.14
N PRO A 2 -19.87 -9.07 3.51
CA PRO A 2 -18.43 -8.77 3.53
C PRO A 2 -18.14 -7.41 2.87
N TYR A 3 -17.19 -6.65 3.42
CA TYR A 3 -16.70 -5.40 2.82
C TYR A 3 -15.27 -5.11 3.26
N LEU A 4 -14.52 -4.38 2.44
CA LEU A 4 -13.17 -3.94 2.75
C LEU A 4 -13.22 -2.51 3.30
N GLN A 5 -12.61 -2.30 4.47
CA GLN A 5 -12.51 -0.99 5.11
C GLN A 5 -11.06 -0.52 5.13
N ILE A 6 -10.80 0.72 4.73
CA ILE A 6 -9.50 1.36 4.97
C ILE A 6 -9.48 1.84 6.42
N VAL A 7 -8.53 1.33 7.22
CA VAL A 7 -8.39 1.68 8.65
C VAL A 7 -7.27 2.71 8.89
N ASP A 8 -6.27 2.76 8.01
CA ASP A 8 -5.31 3.87 7.94
C ASP A 8 -5.05 4.24 6.48
N GLN A 9 -5.28 5.50 6.15
CA GLN A 9 -5.09 6.04 4.80
C GLN A 9 -3.59 6.21 4.51
N PRO A 10 -3.15 6.21 3.24
CA PRO A 10 -1.79 6.63 2.93
C PRO A 10 -1.55 8.11 3.25
N GLN A 11 -0.29 8.45 3.52
CA GLN A 11 0.14 9.84 3.67
C GLN A 11 -0.13 10.66 2.40
N ASN A 12 -0.42 11.95 2.58
CA ASN A 12 -0.76 12.85 1.46
C ASN A 12 0.42 13.15 0.53
N HIS A 13 1.64 13.08 1.04
CA HIS A 13 2.84 13.46 0.31
C HIS A 13 3.86 12.35 0.39
N PHE A 14 4.24 11.83 -0.77
CA PHE A 14 5.31 10.87 -0.92
C PHE A 14 5.96 11.10 -2.29
N ARG A 15 7.29 11.03 -2.34
CA ARG A 15 8.03 11.25 -3.58
C ARG A 15 8.05 9.97 -4.42
N PHE A 16 7.44 10.02 -5.60
CA PHE A 16 7.60 8.97 -6.61
C PHE A 16 9.01 8.99 -7.20
N ARG A 17 9.50 7.83 -7.63
CA ARG A 17 10.86 7.64 -8.14
C ARG A 17 10.83 7.01 -9.52
N TYR A 18 11.69 7.50 -10.41
CA TYR A 18 11.96 6.83 -11.67
C TYR A 18 12.84 5.60 -11.44
N LYS A 19 12.75 4.62 -12.35
CA LYS A 19 13.58 3.41 -12.30
C LYS A 19 15.08 3.71 -12.29
N SER A 20 15.52 4.76 -12.98
CA SER A 20 16.92 5.20 -13.02
C SER A 20 17.43 5.78 -11.70
N GLU A 21 16.53 6.19 -10.79
CA GLU A 21 16.88 6.73 -9.47
C GLU A 21 16.84 5.67 -8.35
N MET A 22 16.58 4.39 -8.69
CA MET A 22 16.35 3.31 -7.70
C MET A 22 17.63 2.82 -7.00
N ILE A 23 18.73 3.58 -7.03
CA ILE A 23 19.98 3.24 -6.34
C ILE A 23 19.94 3.78 -4.91
N GLY A 24 20.09 2.91 -3.90
CA GLY A 24 20.13 3.28 -2.47
C GLY A 24 18.88 2.91 -1.67
N THR A 25 18.76 3.42 -0.44
CA THR A 25 17.61 3.17 0.43
C THR A 25 16.45 4.08 0.05
N HIS A 26 15.39 3.50 -0.52
CA HIS A 26 14.13 4.20 -0.78
C HIS A 26 13.15 3.85 0.34
N GLY A 27 12.46 4.85 0.89
CA GLY A 27 11.43 4.61 1.89
C GLY A 27 10.18 4.01 1.28
N CYS A 28 9.33 3.41 2.10
CA CYS A 28 8.00 2.94 1.70
C CYS A 28 6.92 4.01 1.93
N LEU A 29 5.75 3.80 1.31
CA LEU A 29 4.58 4.64 1.56
C LEU A 29 4.08 4.42 2.99
N LEU A 30 4.04 5.49 3.78
CA LEU A 30 3.58 5.45 5.17
C LEU A 30 2.09 5.77 5.29
N GLY A 31 1.51 5.35 6.40
CA GLY A 31 0.14 5.68 6.81
C GLY A 31 0.03 7.11 7.31
N LYS A 32 -1.14 7.72 7.13
CA LYS A 32 -1.47 9.08 7.52
C LYS A 32 -1.33 9.26 9.04
N SER A 33 -1.62 8.23 9.82
CA SER A 33 -1.43 8.25 11.27
C SER A 33 0.03 8.53 11.69
N THR A 34 1.02 8.23 10.83
CA THR A 34 2.44 8.50 11.08
C THR A 34 2.73 9.99 11.27
N SER A 35 1.98 10.90 10.61
CA SER A 35 2.22 12.34 10.79
C SER A 35 1.88 12.85 12.20
N SER A 36 1.03 12.11 12.91
CA SER A 36 0.49 12.50 14.23
C SER A 36 1.10 11.68 15.38
N SER A 37 1.91 10.68 15.06
CA SER A 37 2.50 9.73 16.00
C SER A 37 4.02 9.69 15.86
N ARG A 38 4.75 9.31 16.92
CA ARG A 38 6.19 9.02 16.83
C ARG A 38 6.48 7.67 16.17
N THR A 39 5.47 6.81 16.08
CA THR A 39 5.60 5.47 15.51
C THR A 39 5.23 5.48 14.03
N LYS A 40 6.07 4.87 13.20
CA LYS A 40 5.76 4.65 11.77
C LYS A 40 4.60 3.67 11.65
N CYS A 41 3.60 4.06 10.88
CA CYS A 41 2.46 3.24 10.51
C CYS A 41 2.39 3.11 8.99
N HIS A 42 1.61 2.16 8.50
CA HIS A 42 1.47 1.86 7.07
C HIS A 42 0.01 1.92 6.65
N PRO A 43 -0.28 2.22 5.36
CA PRO A 43 -1.63 2.13 4.83
C PRO A 43 -2.20 0.74 5.12
N SER A 44 -3.36 0.68 5.76
CA SER A 44 -3.90 -0.54 6.33
C SER A 44 -5.37 -0.72 5.98
N VAL A 45 -5.77 -1.96 5.70
CA VAL A 45 -7.16 -2.34 5.41
C VAL A 45 -7.61 -3.48 6.31
N GLU A 46 -8.91 -3.58 6.54
CA GLU A 46 -9.54 -4.66 7.27
C GLU A 46 -10.71 -5.23 6.47
N LEU A 47 -10.72 -6.55 6.26
CA LEU A 47 -11.84 -7.25 5.64
C LEU A 47 -12.86 -7.60 6.72
N LYS A 48 -13.99 -6.88 6.73
CA LYS A 48 -15.06 -7.04 7.73
C LYS A 48 -16.05 -8.12 7.30
N ASN A 49 -16.65 -8.79 8.29
CA ASN A 49 -17.70 -9.79 8.10
C ASN A 49 -17.31 -10.99 7.20
N TYR A 50 -16.04 -11.38 7.22
CA TYR A 50 -15.52 -12.54 6.49
C TYR A 50 -14.37 -13.19 7.26
N THR A 51 -14.36 -14.52 7.33
CA THR A 51 -13.38 -15.30 8.10
C THR A 51 -12.63 -16.34 7.26
N GLY A 52 -12.94 -16.44 5.96
CA GLY A 52 -12.30 -17.37 5.04
C GLY A 52 -10.97 -16.83 4.47
N LYS A 53 -10.38 -17.59 3.55
CA LYS A 53 -9.22 -17.14 2.77
C LYS A 53 -9.65 -16.07 1.77
N ALA A 54 -8.94 -14.94 1.73
CA ALA A 54 -9.17 -13.85 0.79
C ALA A 54 -7.85 -13.42 0.12
N LEU A 55 -7.96 -12.89 -1.09
CA LEU A 55 -6.86 -12.24 -1.80
C LEU A 55 -7.13 -10.74 -1.89
N ILE A 56 -6.26 -9.92 -1.33
CA ILE A 56 -6.34 -8.46 -1.42
C ILE A 56 -5.31 -7.99 -2.45
N ARG A 57 -5.77 -7.27 -3.48
CA ARG A 57 -4.90 -6.71 -4.53
C ARG A 57 -4.89 -5.19 -4.42
N CYS A 58 -3.70 -4.61 -4.42
CA CYS A 58 -3.51 -3.16 -4.47
C CYS A 58 -3.15 -2.73 -5.89
N ARG A 59 -3.72 -1.63 -6.37
CA ARG A 59 -3.43 -1.03 -7.68
C ARG A 59 -3.41 0.49 -7.56
N LEU A 60 -2.67 1.14 -8.44
CA LEU A 60 -2.76 2.59 -8.62
C LEU A 60 -3.80 2.91 -9.69
N VAL A 61 -4.67 3.85 -9.37
CA VAL A 61 -5.67 4.39 -10.29
C VAL A 61 -5.51 5.89 -10.41
N ARG A 62 -6.04 6.46 -11.48
CA ARG A 62 -6.15 7.92 -11.61
C ARG A 62 -7.13 8.49 -10.57
N HIS A 63 -6.91 9.74 -10.18
CA HIS A 63 -7.74 10.41 -9.18
C HIS A 63 -9.09 10.90 -9.73
N ASP A 64 -9.16 11.11 -11.04
CA ASP A 64 -10.28 11.74 -11.75
C ASP A 64 -11.14 10.73 -12.52
N VAL A 65 -10.59 9.57 -12.87
CA VAL A 65 -11.26 8.49 -13.60
C VAL A 65 -10.81 7.15 -13.02
N ASP A 66 -11.70 6.16 -13.01
CA ASP A 66 -11.39 4.78 -12.55
C ASP A 66 -10.61 3.99 -13.62
N GLU A 67 -9.45 4.54 -14.02
CA GLU A 67 -8.51 3.96 -14.96
C GLU A 67 -7.17 3.68 -14.26
N GLU A 68 -6.46 2.66 -14.73
CA GLU A 68 -5.14 2.31 -14.20
C GLU A 68 -4.14 3.46 -14.39
N HIS A 69 -3.37 3.76 -13.33
CA HIS A 69 -2.34 4.79 -13.40
C HIS A 69 -1.11 4.25 -14.17
N PRO A 70 -0.42 5.05 -15.01
CA PRO A 70 0.80 4.63 -15.72
C PRO A 70 2.00 4.33 -14.80
N HIS A 71 1.89 4.62 -13.50
CA HIS A 71 2.93 4.29 -12.52
C HIS A 71 2.67 2.91 -11.96
N ARG A 72 3.72 2.24 -11.48
CA ARG A 72 3.60 0.91 -10.89
C ARG A 72 3.91 0.96 -9.41
N LEU A 73 3.12 0.24 -8.61
CA LEU A 73 3.56 -0.17 -7.29
C LEU A 73 4.69 -1.17 -7.48
N LEU A 74 5.78 -0.96 -6.76
CA LEU A 74 6.86 -1.92 -6.68
C LEU A 74 6.80 -2.51 -5.28
N GLU A 75 6.95 -3.82 -5.21
CA GLU A 75 7.23 -4.52 -3.97
C GLU A 75 8.71 -4.28 -3.65
N ASP A 76 9.06 -4.15 -2.38
CA ASP A 76 10.47 -4.34 -2.01
C ASP A 76 10.79 -5.81 -2.31
N ASP A 77 11.90 -6.09 -3.00
CA ASP A 77 12.42 -7.46 -3.20
C ASP A 77 12.82 -8.14 -1.86
N GLN A 78 12.43 -7.59 -0.71
CA GLN A 78 12.49 -8.28 0.58
C GLN A 78 11.32 -9.27 0.64
N GLU A 79 11.56 -10.43 0.02
CA GLU A 79 10.74 -11.63 0.08
C GLU A 79 10.07 -11.79 1.46
N ILE A 80 8.77 -11.51 1.54
CA ILE A 80 7.92 -12.22 2.49
C ILE A 80 7.47 -13.46 1.72
N ASP A 81 8.19 -14.56 1.96
CA ASP A 81 7.81 -15.88 1.47
C ASP A 81 6.42 -16.25 2.03
N VAL A 82 5.37 -15.94 1.25
CA VAL A 82 4.01 -16.44 1.49
C VAL A 82 3.79 -17.69 0.63
N THR A 83 4.73 -18.63 0.71
CA THR A 83 4.58 -19.99 0.21
C THR A 83 4.97 -20.97 1.32
N SER A 84 4.23 -20.94 2.42
CA SER A 84 4.23 -22.02 3.41
C SER A 84 2.89 -22.03 4.15
N VAL A 85 1.84 -22.53 3.49
CA VAL A 85 0.67 -23.15 4.11
C VAL A 85 0.15 -24.29 3.26
#